data_AF-A0A6I3GBZ6-F1
#
_entry.id   AF-A0A6I3GBZ6-F1
#
_cell.length_a   1.000
_cell.length_b   1.000
_cell.length_c   1.000
_cell.angle_alpha   90.00
_cell.angle_beta   90.00
_cell.angle_gamma   90.00
#
_symmetry.space_group_name_H-M   'P 1'
#
loop_
_entity.id
_entity.type
_entity.pdbx_description
1 polymer ?
#
loop_
_entity_poly.entity_id
_entity_poly.type
_entity_poly.pdbx_seq_one_letter_code
_entity_poly.pdbx_strand_id
1 'polypeptide(L)'
;MSITEASRFQLRTAIGQILSEEAADTLMELLPPVGWADVATKTDLQHLRDELKAEIHSLRVATKTDLQHLREELKAEIHSLRVATKTDLQHLRDELKADMLNLRNEFKADIQALQLSFETTLEKRLHEQTKWFITTMIAMNAVTVAVAVALSKLI
;
A
#
# COMPACT_ATOMS: atom_id res chain seq x y z
N MET A 1 -65.50 -7.54 -12.09
CA MET A 1 -66.76 -7.77 -11.36
C MET A 1 -66.66 -9.17 -10.79
N SER A 2 -66.41 -9.31 -9.48
CA SER A 2 -66.21 -10.62 -8.85
C SER A 2 -67.54 -11.36 -8.74
N ILE A 3 -67.52 -12.68 -8.99
CA ILE A 3 -68.70 -13.53 -8.82
C ILE A 3 -68.96 -13.67 -7.31
N THR A 4 -70.11 -13.21 -6.84
CA THR A 4 -70.47 -13.31 -5.41
C THR A 4 -70.99 -14.70 -5.06
N GLU A 5 -70.89 -15.11 -3.79
CA GLU A 5 -71.46 -16.37 -3.27
C GLU A 5 -72.95 -16.53 -3.63
N ALA A 6 -73.70 -15.42 -3.55
CA ALA A 6 -75.12 -15.37 -3.89
C ALA A 6 -75.36 -15.61 -5.40
N SER A 7 -74.54 -15.05 -6.27
CA SER A 7 -74.62 -15.27 -7.72
C SER A 7 -74.28 -16.72 -8.08
N ARG A 8 -73.32 -17.34 -7.39
CA ARG A 8 -72.93 -18.74 -7.58
C ARG A 8 -74.05 -19.70 -7.18
N PHE A 9 -74.70 -19.42 -6.04
CA PHE A 9 -75.85 -20.18 -5.56
C PHE A 9 -77.06 -20.09 -6.50
N GLN A 10 -77.34 -18.90 -7.04
CA GLN A 10 -78.39 -18.70 -8.04
C GLN A 10 -78.10 -19.47 -9.33
N LEU A 11 -76.85 -19.46 -9.80
CA LEU A 11 -76.43 -20.19 -10.99
C LEU A 11 -76.54 -21.73 -10.79
N ARG A 12 -76.13 -22.24 -9.63
CA ARG A 12 -76.31 -23.65 -9.25
C ARG A 12 -77.78 -24.07 -9.33
N THR A 13 -78.65 -23.29 -8.67
CA THR A 13 -80.09 -23.55 -8.63
C THR A 13 -80.70 -23.55 -10.03
N ALA A 14 -80.31 -22.62 -10.90
CA ALA A 14 -80.79 -22.56 -12.28
C ALA A 14 -80.32 -23.75 -13.13
N ILE A 15 -79.07 -24.21 -12.95
CA ILE A 15 -78.53 -25.37 -13.68
C ILE A 15 -79.17 -26.67 -13.20
N GLY A 16 -79.41 -26.81 -11.89
CA GLY A 16 -80.05 -28.01 -11.30
C GLY A 16 -81.45 -28.28 -11.85
N GLN A 17 -82.20 -27.22 -12.18
CA GLN A 17 -83.52 -27.32 -12.82
C GLN A 17 -83.48 -27.82 -14.27
N ILE A 18 -82.34 -27.68 -14.98
CA ILE A 18 -82.20 -27.99 -16.41
C ILE A 18 -81.50 -29.35 -16.63
N LEU A 19 -80.45 -29.64 -15.87
CA LEU A 19 -79.53 -30.77 -16.11
C LEU A 19 -79.48 -31.82 -15.00
N SER A 20 -80.18 -31.61 -13.87
CA SER A 20 -80.15 -32.33 -12.57
C SER A 20 -79.21 -31.72 -11.52
N GLU A 21 -79.53 -31.93 -10.24
CA GLU A 21 -78.76 -31.43 -9.08
C GLU A 21 -77.33 -31.99 -9.05
N GLU A 22 -77.12 -33.29 -9.32
CA GLU A 22 -75.79 -33.92 -9.34
C GLU A 22 -74.88 -33.32 -10.42
N ALA A 23 -75.43 -33.01 -11.61
CA ALA A 23 -74.68 -32.36 -12.68
C ALA A 23 -74.33 -30.90 -12.33
N ALA A 24 -75.23 -30.20 -11.61
CA ALA A 24 -74.99 -28.84 -11.15
C ALA A 24 -73.92 -28.77 -10.06
N ASP A 25 -73.93 -29.71 -9.11
CA ASP A 25 -72.90 -29.83 -8.06
C ASP A 25 -71.53 -30.12 -8.67
N THR A 26 -71.46 -31.07 -9.61
CA THR A 26 -70.21 -31.39 -10.33
C THR A 26 -69.68 -30.16 -11.09
N LEU A 27 -70.54 -29.41 -11.78
CA LEU A 27 -70.12 -28.19 -12.48
C LEU A 27 -69.63 -27.10 -11.52
N MET A 28 -70.27 -26.94 -10.37
CA MET A 28 -69.85 -25.98 -9.36
C MET A 28 -68.54 -26.38 -8.69
N GLU A 29 -68.29 -27.68 -8.53
CA GLU A 29 -67.03 -28.22 -8.01
C GLU A 29 -65.87 -28.04 -9.00
N LEU A 30 -66.14 -28.07 -10.31
CA LEU A 30 -65.14 -27.85 -11.36
C LEU A 30 -64.85 -26.38 -11.64
N LEU A 31 -65.71 -25.45 -11.19
CA LEU A 31 -65.49 -24.03 -11.36
C LEU A 31 -64.57 -23.49 -10.24
N PRO A 32 -63.58 -22.64 -10.56
CA PRO A 32 -62.75 -22.04 -9.54
C PRO A 32 -63.61 -21.21 -8.57
N PRO A 33 -63.23 -21.16 -7.27
CA PRO A 33 -63.97 -20.40 -6.25
C PRO A 33 -63.93 -18.88 -6.47
N VAL A 34 -63.08 -18.41 -7.39
CA VAL A 34 -62.90 -17.02 -7.82
C VAL A 34 -63.22 -16.89 -9.31
N GLY A 35 -63.40 -15.66 -9.81
CA GLY A 35 -63.63 -15.44 -11.23
C GLY A 35 -62.42 -15.84 -12.07
N TRP A 36 -62.65 -16.29 -13.31
CA TRP A 36 -61.57 -16.60 -14.26
C TRP A 36 -60.65 -15.41 -14.58
N ALA A 37 -61.10 -14.18 -14.31
CA ALA A 37 -60.29 -12.97 -14.45
C ALA A 37 -59.20 -12.85 -13.37
N ASP A 38 -59.36 -13.52 -12.23
CA ASP A 38 -58.40 -13.50 -11.12
C ASP A 38 -57.38 -14.64 -11.23
N VAL A 39 -57.56 -15.57 -12.17
CA VAL A 39 -56.66 -16.69 -12.42
C VAL A 39 -55.62 -16.26 -13.45
N ALA A 40 -54.34 -16.32 -13.09
CA ALA A 40 -53.24 -16.01 -14.00
C ALA A 40 -53.31 -16.87 -15.26
N THR A 41 -53.30 -16.21 -16.42
CA THR A 41 -53.32 -16.87 -17.72
C THR A 41 -51.93 -17.36 -18.11
N LYS A 42 -51.86 -18.24 -19.12
CA LYS A 42 -50.58 -18.64 -19.71
C LYS A 42 -49.78 -17.45 -20.25
N THR A 43 -50.47 -16.41 -20.71
CA THR A 43 -49.85 -15.17 -21.20
C THR A 43 -49.21 -14.39 -20.05
N ASP A 44 -49.88 -14.30 -18.91
CA ASP A 44 -49.32 -13.64 -17.71
C ASP A 44 -48.07 -14.37 -17.21
N LEU A 45 -48.11 -15.70 -17.16
CA LEU A 45 -46.95 -16.52 -16.79
C LEU A 45 -45.80 -16.41 -17.81
N GLN A 46 -46.12 -16.30 -19.10
CA GLN A 46 -45.14 -16.08 -20.16
C GLN A 46 -44.44 -14.73 -19.99
N HIS A 47 -45.21 -13.66 -19.76
CA HIS A 47 -44.66 -12.33 -19.50
C HIS A 47 -43.76 -12.33 -18.27
N LEU A 48 -44.22 -12.89 -17.16
CA LEU A 48 -43.42 -12.98 -15.93
C LEU A 48 -42.13 -13.79 -16.14
N ARG A 49 -42.18 -14.87 -16.92
CA ARG A 49 -41.00 -15.67 -17.25
C ARG A 49 -39.99 -14.88 -18.08
N ASP A 50 -40.46 -14.11 -19.05
CA ASP A 50 -39.60 -13.33 -19.93
C ASP A 50 -38.98 -12.14 -19.16
N GLU A 51 -39.74 -11.50 -18.28
CA GLU A 51 -39.27 -10.46 -17.36
C GLU A 51 -38.19 -10.99 -16.41
N LEU A 52 -38.46 -12.12 -15.72
CA LEU A 52 -37.48 -12.75 -14.83
C LEU A 52 -36.20 -13.16 -15.57
N LYS A 53 -36.33 -13.65 -16.80
CA LYS A 53 -35.17 -14.01 -17.64
C LYS A 53 -34.35 -12.76 -18.02
N ALA A 54 -35.02 -11.65 -18.31
CA ALA A 54 -34.36 -10.38 -18.61
C ALA A 54 -33.65 -9.82 -17.37
N GLU A 55 -34.28 -9.86 -16.19
CA GLU A 55 -33.65 -9.44 -14.93
C GLU A 55 -32.44 -10.28 -14.57
N ILE A 56 -32.53 -11.62 -14.65
CA ILE A 56 -31.40 -12.52 -14.40
C ILE A 56 -30.26 -12.24 -15.40
N HIS A 57 -30.59 -11.97 -16.67
CA HIS A 57 -29.58 -11.61 -17.66
C HIS A 57 -28.91 -10.28 -17.33
N SER A 58 -29.69 -9.26 -16.95
CA SER A 58 -29.19 -7.95 -16.54
C SER A 58 -28.26 -8.05 -15.34
N LEU A 59 -28.66 -8.78 -14.29
CA LEU A 59 -27.83 -9.04 -13.11
C LEU A 59 -26.54 -9.77 -13.46
N ARG A 60 -26.59 -10.76 -14.36
CA ARG A 60 -25.40 -11.47 -14.83
C ARG A 60 -24.44 -10.55 -15.59
N VAL A 61 -24.97 -9.63 -16.40
CA VAL A 61 -24.14 -8.65 -17.11
C VAL A 61 -23.51 -7.67 -16.13
N ALA A 62 -24.30 -7.08 -15.23
CA ALA A 62 -23.82 -6.14 -14.21
C ALA A 62 -22.71 -6.77 -13.34
N THR A 63 -22.95 -7.95 -12.78
CA THR A 63 -21.95 -8.66 -11.97
C THR A 63 -20.67 -9.00 -12.74
N LYS A 64 -20.78 -9.34 -14.02
CA LYS A 64 -19.59 -9.56 -14.87
C LYS A 64 -18.81 -8.28 -15.10
N THR A 65 -19.49 -7.16 -15.35
CA THR A 65 -18.88 -5.85 -15.53
C THR A 65 -18.19 -5.40 -14.24
N ASP A 66 -18.83 -5.55 -13.08
CA ASP A 66 -18.26 -5.19 -11.78
C ASP A 66 -16.99 -6.01 -11.49
N LEU A 67 -17.01 -7.31 -11.78
CA LEU A 67 -15.82 -8.17 -11.65
C LEU A 67 -14.69 -7.77 -12.61
N GLN A 68 -15.00 -7.31 -13.81
CA GLN A 68 -13.99 -6.79 -14.75
C GLN A 68 -13.38 -5.49 -14.23
N HIS A 69 -14.21 -4.56 -13.76
CA HIS A 69 -13.76 -3.30 -13.17
C HIS A 69 -12.84 -3.54 -11.96
N LEU A 70 -13.28 -4.37 -11.01
CA LEU A 70 -12.48 -4.71 -9.83
C LEU A 70 -11.13 -5.36 -10.21
N ARG A 71 -11.12 -6.20 -11.25
CA ARG A 71 -9.89 -6.81 -11.75
C ARG A 71 -8.92 -5.79 -12.33
N GLU A 72 -9.44 -4.81 -13.07
CA GLU A 72 -8.64 -3.73 -13.66
C GLU A 72 -8.09 -2.80 -12.57
N GLU A 73 -8.91 -2.44 -11.59
CA GLU A 73 -8.54 -1.64 -10.43
C GLU A 73 -7.41 -2.31 -9.62
N LEU A 74 -7.59 -3.59 -9.24
CA LEU A 74 -6.54 -4.35 -8.53
C LEU A 74 -5.25 -4.45 -9.34
N LYS A 75 -5.34 -4.60 -10.67
CA LYS A 75 -4.15 -4.63 -11.53
C LYS A 75 -3.43 -3.28 -11.55
N ALA A 76 -4.16 -2.18 -11.58
CA ALA A 76 -3.62 -0.82 -11.52
C ALA A 76 -2.96 -0.55 -10.15
N GLU A 77 -3.59 -0.93 -9.06
CA GLU A 77 -3.03 -0.79 -7.70
C GLU A 77 -1.74 -1.59 -7.53
N ILE A 78 -1.72 -2.86 -7.95
CA ILE A 78 -0.51 -3.69 -7.91
C ILE A 78 0.62 -3.06 -8.74
N HIS A 79 0.30 -2.49 -9.91
CA HIS A 79 1.29 -1.80 -10.73
C HIS A 79 1.82 -0.55 -10.02
N SER A 80 0.94 0.26 -9.45
CA SER A 80 1.29 1.46 -8.69
C SER A 80 2.22 1.13 -7.51
N LEU A 81 1.85 0.14 -6.69
CA LEU A 81 2.68 -0.32 -5.57
C LEU A 81 4.06 -0.83 -6.03
N ARG A 82 4.14 -1.54 -7.16
CA ARG A 82 5.41 -1.98 -7.72
C ARG A 82 6.28 -0.80 -8.16
N VAL A 83 5.70 0.24 -8.75
CA VAL A 83 6.43 1.44 -9.17
C VAL A 83 6.92 2.24 -7.95
N ALA A 84 6.05 2.43 -6.95
CA ALA A 84 6.39 3.11 -5.71
C ALA A 84 7.56 2.42 -4.99
N THR A 85 7.44 1.11 -4.74
CA THR A 85 8.50 0.32 -4.09
C THR A 85 9.83 0.33 -4.84
N LYS A 86 9.81 0.31 -6.18
CA LYS A 86 11.02 0.42 -6.99
C LYS A 86 11.66 1.81 -6.87
N THR A 87 10.84 2.85 -6.79
CA THR A 87 11.29 4.24 -6.62
C THR A 87 11.92 4.43 -5.25
N ASP A 88 11.27 3.95 -4.19
CA ASP A 88 11.77 4.02 -2.82
C ASP A 88 13.11 3.29 -2.67
N LEU A 89 13.25 2.09 -3.27
CA LEU A 89 14.52 1.36 -3.28
C LEU A 89 15.63 2.09 -4.03
N GLN A 90 15.30 2.84 -5.08
CA GLN A 90 16.27 3.65 -5.80
C GLN A 90 16.71 4.85 -4.96
N HIS A 91 15.76 5.52 -4.31
CA HIS A 91 16.03 6.63 -3.41
C HIS A 91 16.95 6.22 -2.25
N LEU A 92 16.62 5.12 -1.55
CA LEU A 92 17.43 4.57 -0.47
C LEU A 92 18.85 4.20 -0.93
N ARG A 93 19.01 3.68 -2.15
CA ARG A 93 20.32 3.38 -2.73
C ARG A 93 21.13 4.65 -2.95
N ASP A 94 20.50 5.70 -3.46
CA ASP A 94 21.16 6.97 -3.75
C ASP A 94 21.53 7.71 -2.45
N GLU A 95 20.67 7.69 -1.44
CA GLU A 95 20.97 8.17 -0.08
C GLU A 95 22.16 7.43 0.52
N LEU A 96 22.15 6.09 0.54
CA LEU A 96 23.26 5.30 1.09
C LEU A 96 24.59 5.60 0.37
N LYS A 97 24.54 5.82 -0.95
CA LYS A 97 25.72 6.19 -1.73
C LYS A 97 26.22 7.59 -1.37
N ALA A 98 25.32 8.54 -1.16
CA ALA A 98 25.66 9.89 -0.72
C ALA A 98 26.29 9.87 0.69
N ASP A 99 25.69 9.13 1.62
CA ASP A 99 26.20 8.97 2.99
C ASP A 99 27.60 8.34 3.00
N MET A 100 27.83 7.31 2.18
CA MET A 100 29.15 6.69 2.07
C MET A 100 30.21 7.66 1.50
N LEU A 101 29.84 8.51 0.55
CA LEU A 101 30.72 9.56 0.03
C LEU A 101 31.02 10.63 1.08
N ASN A 102 30.01 11.04 1.84
CA ASN A 102 30.17 12.00 2.93
C ASN A 102 31.11 11.46 4.00
N LEU A 103 30.88 10.23 4.49
CA LEU A 103 31.74 9.59 5.49
C LEU A 103 33.18 9.44 5.00
N ARG A 104 33.38 9.12 3.71
CA ARG A 104 34.72 9.04 3.11
C ARG A 104 35.42 10.40 3.12
N ASN A 105 34.69 11.46 2.83
CA ASN A 105 35.23 12.82 2.82
C ASN A 105 35.55 13.30 4.24
N GLU A 106 34.68 13.03 5.21
CA GLU A 106 34.92 13.29 6.63
C GLU A 106 36.19 12.58 7.11
N PHE A 107 36.31 11.28 6.85
CA PHE A 107 37.50 10.51 7.25
C PHE A 107 38.79 11.03 6.59
N LYS A 108 38.72 11.47 5.33
CA LYS A 108 39.86 12.10 4.65
C LYS A 108 40.23 13.43 5.30
N ALA A 109 39.24 14.25 5.65
CA ALA A 109 39.47 15.51 6.34
C ALA A 109 40.08 15.29 7.73
N ASP A 110 39.60 14.30 8.48
CA ASP A 110 40.14 13.93 9.79
C ASP A 110 41.59 13.47 9.71
N ILE A 111 41.94 12.65 8.71
CA ILE A 111 43.33 12.24 8.47
C ILE A 111 44.21 13.45 8.18
N GLN A 112 43.76 14.38 7.33
CA GLN A 112 44.52 15.58 7.00
C GLN A 112 44.71 16.47 8.24
N ALA A 113 43.65 16.65 9.04
CA ALA A 113 43.72 17.39 10.28
C ALA A 113 44.71 16.74 11.26
N LEU A 114 44.70 15.41 11.38
CA LEU A 114 45.63 14.66 12.23
C LEU A 114 47.08 14.83 11.74
N GLN A 115 47.33 14.74 10.43
CA GLN A 115 48.66 14.95 9.83
C GLN A 115 49.20 16.35 10.14
N LEU A 116 48.40 17.40 9.91
CA LEU A 116 48.75 18.77 10.26
C LEU A 116 49.03 18.94 11.75
N SER A 117 48.20 18.34 12.62
CA SER A 117 48.40 18.41 14.07
C SER A 117 49.71 17.75 14.50
N PHE A 118 50.10 16.66 13.84
CA PHE A 118 51.34 15.95 14.12
C PHE A 118 52.56 16.73 13.64
N GLU A 119 52.53 17.23 12.40
CA GLU A 119 53.59 18.07 11.82
C GLU A 119 53.85 19.31 12.68
N THR A 120 52.79 20.06 13.02
CA THR A 120 52.91 21.26 13.87
C THR A 120 53.40 20.94 15.28
N THR A 121 53.03 19.79 15.85
CA THR A 121 53.50 19.37 17.17
C THR A 121 54.98 18.96 17.14
N LEU A 122 55.40 18.24 16.10
CA LEU A 122 56.80 17.87 15.90
C LEU A 122 57.69 19.10 15.68
N GLU A 123 57.28 20.03 14.81
CA GLU A 123 58.02 21.27 14.57
C GLU A 123 58.23 22.05 15.87
N LYS A 124 57.18 22.19 16.69
CA LYS A 124 57.28 22.84 18.01
C LYS A 124 58.29 22.13 18.91
N ARG A 125 58.21 20.80 19.05
CA ARG A 125 59.14 20.03 19.89
C ARG A 125 60.58 20.10 19.38
N LEU A 126 60.79 19.99 18.07
CA LEU A 126 62.12 20.09 17.46
C LEU A 126 62.71 21.49 17.63
N HIS A 127 61.91 22.54 17.49
CA HIS A 127 62.35 23.91 17.72
C HIS A 127 62.74 24.14 19.19
N GLU A 128 61.92 23.66 20.13
CA GLU A 128 62.22 23.71 21.57
C GLU A 128 63.50 22.93 21.89
N GLN A 129 63.62 21.70 21.37
CA GLN A 129 64.81 20.88 21.50
C GLN A 129 66.05 21.60 20.94
N THR A 130 65.97 22.16 19.74
CA THR A 130 67.08 22.88 19.08
C THR A 130 67.54 24.08 19.91
N LYS A 131 66.59 24.87 20.45
CA LYS A 131 66.90 25.97 21.37
C LYS A 131 67.66 25.49 22.61
N TRP A 132 67.22 24.38 23.20
CA TRP A 132 67.87 23.81 24.39
C TRP A 132 69.27 23.27 24.09
N PHE A 133 69.46 22.59 22.95
CA PHE A 133 70.76 22.13 22.48
C PHE A 133 71.75 23.28 22.24
N ILE A 134 71.33 24.34 21.55
CA ILE A 134 72.19 25.52 21.29
C ILE A 134 72.60 26.16 22.62
N THR A 135 71.65 26.33 23.54
CA THR A 135 71.90 26.96 24.84
C THR A 135 72.91 26.15 25.67
N THR A 136 72.77 24.82 25.72
CA THR A 136 73.70 23.95 26.45
C THR A 136 75.06 23.88 25.79
N MET A 137 75.14 23.85 24.45
CA MET A 137 76.40 23.87 23.72
C MET A 137 77.19 25.15 23.96
N ILE A 138 76.53 26.32 23.97
CA ILE A 138 77.16 27.60 24.32
C ILE A 138 77.70 27.57 25.75
N ALA A 139 76.90 27.10 26.72
CA ALA A 139 77.30 27.00 28.11
C ALA A 139 78.51 26.07 28.30
N MET A 140 78.51 24.90 27.64
CA MET A 140 79.61 23.94 27.70
C MET A 140 80.90 24.51 27.10
N ASN A 141 80.81 25.17 25.95
CA ASN A 141 81.97 25.84 25.35
C ASN A 141 82.55 26.92 26.27
N ALA A 142 81.70 27.75 26.90
CA ALA A 142 82.15 28.75 27.86
C ALA A 142 82.90 28.12 29.06
N VAL A 143 82.42 26.99 29.58
CA VAL A 143 83.09 26.23 30.65
C VAL A 143 84.44 25.68 30.18
N THR A 144 84.51 25.07 28.98
CA THR A 144 85.78 24.53 28.46
C THR A 144 86.86 25.60 28.28
N VAL A 145 86.49 26.80 27.81
CA VAL A 145 87.40 27.94 27.69
C VAL A 145 87.89 28.40 29.07
N ALA A 146 86.99 28.51 30.05
CA ALA A 146 87.36 28.89 31.42
C ALA A 146 88.35 27.89 32.04
N VAL A 147 88.14 26.59 31.84
CA VAL A 147 89.05 25.52 32.30
C VAL A 147 90.41 25.61 31.60
N ALA A 148 90.44 25.81 30.27
CA ALA A 148 91.70 25.96 29.53
C ALA A 148 92.52 27.17 30.00
N VAL A 149 91.86 28.31 30.23
CA VAL A 149 92.50 29.51 30.77
C VAL A 149 93.06 29.27 32.18
N ALA A 150 92.31 28.58 33.06
CA ALA A 150 92.80 28.24 34.39
C ALA A 150 94.04 27.33 34.35
N LEU A 151 94.05 26.31 33.48
CA LEU A 151 95.19 25.40 33.30
C LEU A 151 96.43 26.12 32.76
N SER A 152 96.28 27.08 31.84
CA SER A 152 97.40 27.87 31.31
C SER A 152 98.11 28.73 32.35
N LYS A 153 97.47 29.02 33.50
CA LYS A 153 98.09 29.76 34.61
C LYS A 153 98.85 28.87 35.60
N LEU A 154 98.74 27.55 35.48
CA LEU A 154 99.34 26.56 36.39
C LEU A 154 100.64 25.94 35.85
N ILE A 155 100.99 26.18 34.58
CA ILE A 155 102.22 25.72 33.91
C ILE A 155 103.13 26.92 33.72
#